data_AF-A0A2G2N6S6-F1
#
_entry.id   AF-A0A2G2N6S6-F1
#
_cell.length_a   1.000
_cell.length_b   1.000
_cell.length_c   1.000
_cell.angle_alpha   90.00
_cell.angle_beta   90.00
_cell.angle_gamma   90.00
#
_symmetry.space_group_name_H-M   'P 1'
#
loop_
_entity.id
_entity.type
_entity.pdbx_description
1 polymer ?
#
loop_
_entity_poly.entity_id
_entity_poly.type
_entity_poly.pdbx_seq_one_letter_code
_entity_poly.pdbx_strand_id
1 'polypeptide(L)' 'MDIDASEENIRASGYVLHTVEAVLWAFHRSGYFESGLLDAVNLGEDADTTGAVYGQLAGAYYGERVIPF' A
#
# COMPACT_ATOMS: atom_id res chain seq x y z
N MET A 1 -11.73 1.55 9.83
CA MET A 1 -10.43 1.45 9.17
C MET A 1 -9.45 2.10 10.12
N ASP A 2 -8.59 1.28 10.72
CA ASP A 2 -7.63 1.73 11.73
C ASP A 2 -6.25 1.78 11.07
N ILE A 3 -5.87 2.96 10.57
CA ILE A 3 -4.60 3.16 9.86
C ILE A 3 -3.38 3.10 10.79
N ASP A 4 -3.61 3.17 12.11
CA ASP A 4 -2.58 3.05 13.14
C ASP A 4 -2.43 1.61 13.65
N ALA A 5 -3.21 0.66 13.12
CA ALA A 5 -3.13 -0.74 13.47
C ALA A 5 -1.74 -1.34 13.17
N SER A 6 -1.36 -2.35 13.95
CA SER A 6 -0.18 -3.16 13.65
C SER A 6 -0.36 -3.94 12.36
N GLU A 7 0.74 -4.20 11.66
CA GLU A 7 0.76 -4.94 10.38
C GLU A 7 -0.02 -6.25 10.42
N GLU A 8 0.10 -7.04 11.50
CA GLU A 8 -0.61 -8.31 11.69
C GLU A 8 -2.15 -8.20 11.66
N ASN A 9 -2.68 -6.99 11.88
CA ASN A 9 -4.12 -6.70 11.88
C ASN A 9 -4.62 -6.15 10.55
N ILE A 10 -3.72 -5.89 9.59
CA ILE A 10 -4.08 -5.43 8.25
C ILE A 10 -4.35 -6.62 7.35
N ARG A 11 -5.44 -6.53 6.58
CA ARG A 11 -5.80 -7.53 5.58
C ARG A 11 -5.63 -6.94 4.20
N ALA A 12 -5.13 -7.76 3.27
CA ALA A 12 -4.96 -7.41 1.87
C ALA A 12 -5.62 -8.45 0.95
N SER A 13 -6.77 -9.02 1.37
CA SER A 13 -7.50 -10.00 0.56
C SER A 13 -8.15 -9.35 -0.65
N GLY A 14 -8.70 -10.15 -1.58
CA GLY A 14 -9.48 -9.65 -2.72
C GLY A 14 -10.82 -8.98 -2.38
N TYR A 15 -11.09 -8.69 -1.11
CA TYR A 15 -12.22 -7.84 -0.72
C TYR A 15 -11.80 -6.37 -0.77
N VAL A 16 -12.54 -5.56 -1.54
CA VAL A 16 -12.19 -4.16 -1.82
C VAL A 16 -11.88 -3.31 -0.57
N LEU A 17 -12.57 -3.53 0.55
CA LEU A 17 -12.28 -2.75 1.77
C LEU A 17 -10.95 -3.14 2.41
N HIS A 18 -10.54 -4.41 2.32
CA HIS A 18 -9.22 -4.84 2.75
C HIS A 18 -8.13 -4.19 1.90
N THR A 19 -8.28 -4.20 0.56
CA THR A 19 -7.35 -3.51 -0.35
C THR A 19 -7.21 -2.02 -0.02
N VAL A 20 -8.33 -1.31 0.17
CA VAL A 20 -8.29 0.13 0.49
C VAL A 20 -7.65 0.38 1.86
N GLU A 21 -7.95 -0.45 2.86
CA GLU A 21 -7.31 -0.36 4.17
C GLU A 21 -5.80 -0.58 4.10
N ALA A 22 -5.36 -1.65 3.44
CA ALA A 22 -3.94 -1.97 3.24
C ALA A 22 -3.17 -0.85 2.52
N VAL A 23 -3.74 -0.30 1.43
CA VAL A 23 -3.10 0.78 0.67
C VAL A 23 -2.98 2.05 1.51
N LEU A 24 -4.04 2.44 2.23
CA LEU A 24 -4.00 3.65 3.06
C LEU A 24 -3.08 3.48 4.27
N TRP A 25 -3.05 2.29 4.87
CA TRP A 25 -2.12 1.95 5.95
C TRP A 25 -0.66 2.06 5.49
N ALA A 26 -0.30 1.44 4.36
CA ALA A 26 1.05 1.49 3.82
C ALA A 26 1.46 2.90 3.39
N PHE A 27 0.53 3.66 2.79
CA PHE A 27 0.78 5.04 2.38
C PHE A 27 0.97 5.97 3.59
N HIS A 28 0.17 5.78 4.65
CA HIS A 28 0.25 6.63 5.85
C HIS A 28 1.56 6.45 6.63
N ARG A 29 2.11 5.23 6.65
CA ARG A 29 3.29 4.88 7.44
C ARG A 29 4.62 5.14 6.73
N SER A 30 4.60 5.31 5.42
CA SER A 30 5.79 5.53 4.61
C SER A 30 5.97 7.00 4.20
N GLY A 31 7.22 7.46 4.21
CA GLY A 31 7.60 8.77 3.67
C GLY A 31 7.99 8.75 2.18
N TYR A 32 8.16 7.57 1.58
CA TYR A 32 8.69 7.37 0.23
C TYR A 32 7.87 6.34 -0.55
N PHE A 33 7.86 6.48 -1.88
CA PHE A 33 7.14 5.56 -2.78
C PHE A 33 7.61 4.11 -2.59
N GLU A 34 8.92 3.88 -2.61
CA GLU A 34 9.48 2.52 -2.55
C GLU A 34 9.16 1.81 -1.23
N SER A 35 9.40 2.46 -0.09
CA SER A 35 9.15 1.83 1.21
C SER A 35 7.68 1.51 1.42
N GLY A 36 6.77 2.39 1.01
CA GLY A 36 5.34 2.10 1.17
C GLY A 36 4.81 1.10 0.14
N LEU A 37 5.41 1.03 -1.05
CA LEU A 37 5.09 -0.03 -2.01
C LEU A 37 5.53 -1.39 -1.45
N LEU A 38 6.73 -1.45 -0.85
CA LEU A 38 7.21 -2.65 -0.17
C LEU A 38 6.30 -3.03 1.00
N ASP A 39 5.86 -2.09 1.83
CA ASP A 39 4.89 -2.36 2.90
C ASP A 39 3.59 -2.94 2.33
N ALA A 40 3.05 -2.34 1.26
CA ALA A 40 1.79 -2.76 0.63
C ALA A 40 1.85 -4.17 0.03
N VAL A 41 2.93 -4.53 -0.69
CA VAL A 41 3.02 -5.85 -1.34
C VAL A 41 3.46 -6.96 -0.38
N ASN A 42 4.23 -6.62 0.67
CA ASN A 42 4.68 -7.62 1.66
C ASN A 42 3.59 -8.03 2.66
N LEU A 43 2.45 -7.33 2.71
CA LEU A 43 1.22 -7.84 3.35
C LEU A 43 0.74 -9.16 2.73
N GLY A 44 1.15 -9.45 1.49
CA GLY A 44 0.79 -10.67 0.78
C GLY A 44 -0.68 -10.68 0.36
N GLU A 45 -1.31 -11.85 0.47
CA GLU A 45 -2.68 -12.10 0.02
C GLU A 45 -2.88 -11.70 -1.47
N ASP A 46 -3.61 -10.61 -1.75
CA ASP A 46 -3.85 -10.05 -3.09
C ASP A 46 -2.83 -8.92 -3.38
N ALA A 47 -1.55 -9.31 -3.41
CA ALA A 47 -0.42 -8.38 -3.46
C ALA A 47 -0.32 -7.62 -4.79
N ASP A 48 -0.72 -8.25 -5.91
CA ASP A 48 -0.74 -7.59 -7.22
C ASP A 48 -1.82 -6.50 -7.28
N THR A 49 -3.03 -6.77 -6.76
CA THR A 49 -4.08 -5.75 -6.67
C THR A 49 -3.67 -4.64 -5.71
N THR A 50 -3.18 -4.98 -4.52
CA THR A 50 -2.78 -4.00 -3.50
C THR A 50 -1.61 -3.13 -3.99
N GLY A 51 -0.60 -3.74 -4.62
CA GLY A 51 0.52 -3.04 -5.23
C GLY A 51 0.09 -2.13 -6.39
N ALA A 52 -0.83 -2.57 -7.25
CA ALA A 52 -1.35 -1.76 -8.34
C ALA A 52 -2.16 -0.54 -7.85
N VAL A 53 -2.97 -0.70 -6.80
CA VAL A 53 -3.73 0.41 -6.20
C VAL A 53 -2.81 1.36 -5.43
N TYR A 54 -1.83 0.84 -4.67
CA TYR A 54 -0.80 1.65 -4.03
C TYR A 54 -0.01 2.46 -5.06
N GLY A 55 0.45 1.82 -6.14
CA GLY A 55 1.23 2.49 -7.19
C GLY A 55 0.47 3.64 -7.85
N GLN A 56 -0.84 3.52 -8.05
CA GLN A 56 -1.69 4.61 -8.55
C GLN A 56 -1.73 5.79 -7.56
N LEU A 57 -2.01 5.51 -6.27
CA LEU A 57 -2.10 6.54 -5.23
C LEU A 57 -0.75 7.23 -5.00
N ALA A 58 0.28 6.45 -4.70
CA ALA A 58 1.61 6.93 -4.40
C ALA A 58 2.28 7.56 -5.63
N GLY A 59 2.06 7.01 -6.84
CA GLY A 59 2.56 7.59 -8.07
C GLY A 59 1.93 8.95 -8.38
N ALA A 60 0.63 9.11 -8.10
CA ALA A 60 -0.05 10.41 -8.23
C ALA A 60 0.45 11.44 -7.20
N TYR A 61 0.82 10.99 -6.00
CA TYR A 61 1.29 11.87 -4.92
C TYR A 61 2.78 12.24 -5.02
N TYR A 62 3.67 11.25 -5.18
CA TYR A 62 5.12 11.46 -5.20
C TYR A 62 5.67 11.77 -6.61
N GLY A 63 4.93 11.43 -7.67
CA GLY A 63 5.33 11.62 -9.07
C GLY A 63 6.14 10.46 -9.65
N GLU A 64 6.20 10.38 -10.99
CA GLU A 64 6.85 9.27 -11.70
C GLU A 64 8.37 9.18 -11.46
N ARG A 65 9.05 10.32 -11.27
CA ARG A 65 10.51 10.37 -11.08
C ARG A 65 11.02 9.70 -9.80
N VAL A 66 10.14 9.37 -8.86
CA VAL A 66 10.54 8.67 -7.62
C VAL A 66 10.43 7.16 -7.72
N ILE A 67 9.92 6.62 -8.82
CA ILE A 67 9.83 5.18 -9.04
C ILE A 67 11.25 4.64 -9.27
N PRO A 68 11.72 3.64 -8.48
CA PRO A 68 13.05 3.05 -8.65
C PRO A 68 13.24 2.43 -10.05
N PHE A 69 14.47 2.53 -10.59
CA PHE A 69 14.89 2.00 -11.90
C PHE A 69 15.93 0.89 -11.78
#